data_AF-A0A8C6XID3-F1
#
_entry.id   AF-A0A8C6XID3-F1
#
_cell.length_a   1.000
_cell.length_b   1.000
_cell.length_c   1.000
_cell.angle_alpha   90.00
_cell.angle_beta   90.00
_cell.angle_gamma   90.00
#
_symmetry.space_group_name_H-M   'P 1'
#
loop_
_entity.id
_entity.type
_entity.pdbx_description
1 polymer ?
#
loop_
_entity_poly.entity_id
_entity_poly.type
_entity_poly.pdbx_seq_one_letter_code
_entity_poly.pdbx_strand_id
1 'polypeptide(L)'
;MHQTMTNRLCQMNMPMIQLLLLLFLFLGPFCSPAPRLSKKEECLLENSKLQKKLKMLQDLFQLYEFQLKDLLGNNYHRRKSKVFSARKTVPLDMFLPTTSGSLLVYDQGGISLKIDLMDWQGERRYAIYDDFQIRNETNNYRLWFGIYSGTAGNALSGGSSFESQWSASLNGMPFSAPDRDHDRFLTGNCAEENKCGWWFNRCHAANLNGRYYKKGTYSGPFDNGVVWSTWRGLWYSLKYTAMKIRFQSFLDGESGNGEIN
;
A
#
# COMPACT_ATOMS: atom_id res chain seq x y z
N MET A 1 31.12 -11.23 -33.11
CA MET A 1 30.59 -12.60 -33.35
C MET A 1 29.62 -13.10 -32.27
N HIS A 2 29.33 -12.35 -31.20
CA HIS A 2 28.43 -12.79 -30.12
C HIS A 2 26.93 -12.51 -30.36
N GLN A 3 26.58 -11.66 -31.33
CA GLN A 3 25.19 -11.27 -31.61
C GLN A 3 24.49 -12.12 -32.67
N THR A 4 25.20 -13.01 -33.37
CA THR A 4 24.62 -13.90 -34.39
C THR A 4 24.22 -15.27 -33.85
N MET A 5 24.56 -15.62 -32.60
CA MET A 5 24.22 -16.92 -32.01
C MET A 5 22.91 -16.92 -31.19
N THR A 6 22.54 -15.80 -30.57
CA THR A 6 21.30 -15.70 -29.78
C THR A 6 20.04 -15.82 -30.63
N ASN A 7 20.07 -15.38 -31.89
CA ASN A 7 18.91 -15.47 -32.79
C ASN A 7 18.68 -16.84 -33.44
N ARG A 8 19.59 -17.82 -33.32
CA ARG A 8 19.39 -19.17 -33.90
C ARG A 8 18.81 -20.20 -32.93
N LEU A 9 18.75 -19.89 -31.62
CA LEU A 9 18.21 -20.80 -30.60
C LEU A 9 16.67 -20.82 -30.55
N CYS A 10 15.99 -19.81 -31.11
CA CYS A 10 14.53 -19.74 -31.15
C CYS A 10 13.85 -20.58 -32.26
N GLN A 11 14.61 -21.32 -33.09
CA GLN A 11 14.05 -22.09 -34.22
C GLN A 11 14.40 -23.59 -34.21
N MET A 12 14.94 -24.14 -33.11
CA MET A 12 15.35 -25.55 -33.06
C MET A 12 14.32 -26.43 -32.35
N ASN A 13 13.86 -27.48 -33.04
CA ASN A 13 12.90 -28.46 -32.57
C ASN A 13 13.42 -29.22 -31.32
N MET A 14 12.51 -29.55 -30.40
CA MET A 14 12.78 -30.13 -29.06
C MET A 14 13.81 -31.28 -28.98
N PRO A 15 13.94 -32.23 -29.94
CA PRO A 15 14.95 -33.29 -29.82
C PRO A 15 16.41 -32.81 -30.01
N MET A 16 16.65 -31.66 -30.65
CA MET A 16 18.01 -31.11 -30.80
C MET A 16 18.52 -30.41 -29.53
N ILE A 17 17.61 -29.91 -28.69
CA ILE A 17 17.96 -29.25 -27.42
C ILE A 17 18.49 -30.29 -26.42
N GLN A 18 17.93 -31.50 -26.41
CA GLN A 18 18.42 -32.60 -25.59
C GLN A 18 19.82 -33.07 -26.01
N LEU A 19 20.13 -33.09 -27.31
CA LEU A 19 21.45 -33.46 -27.81
C LEU A 19 22.52 -32.41 -27.48
N LEU A 20 22.17 -31.12 -27.53
CA LEU A 20 23.02 -30.00 -27.12
C LEU A 20 23.28 -29.99 -25.60
N LEU A 21 22.25 -30.27 -24.79
CA LEU A 21 22.39 -30.37 -23.33
C LEU A 21 23.30 -31.54 -22.92
N LEU A 22 23.25 -32.67 -23.65
CA LEU A 22 24.16 -33.80 -23.44
C LEU A 22 25.61 -33.48 -23.85
N LEU A 23 25.81 -32.68 -24.91
CA LEU A 23 27.14 -32.19 -25.30
C LEU A 23 27.75 -31.21 -24.27
N PHE A 24 26.92 -30.42 -23.58
CA PHE A 24 27.37 -29.55 -22.48
C PHE A 24 27.76 -30.31 -21.21
N LEU A 25 27.36 -31.58 -21.05
CA LEU A 25 27.77 -32.42 -19.92
C LEU A 25 29.12 -33.12 -20.12
N PHE A 26 29.62 -33.22 -21.36
CA PHE A 26 30.89 -33.89 -21.69
C PHE A 26 32.07 -32.93 -21.94
N LEU A 27 31.83 -31.61 -22.01
CA LEU A 27 32.89 -30.61 -21.94
C LEU A 27 32.98 -30.15 -20.49
N GLY A 28 34.12 -30.43 -19.86
CA GLY A 28 34.39 -30.21 -18.44
C GLY A 28 34.09 -28.80 -17.91
N PRO A 29 34.17 -28.61 -16.58
CA PRO A 29 33.57 -27.49 -15.88
C PRO A 29 34.31 -26.19 -16.17
N PHE A 30 33.89 -25.45 -17.19
CA PHE A 30 34.06 -24.00 -17.20
C PHE A 30 32.84 -23.35 -16.55
N CYS A 31 32.61 -23.73 -15.28
CA CYS A 31 31.98 -22.80 -14.36
C CYS A 31 33.05 -21.76 -14.05
N SER A 32 33.18 -20.75 -14.91
CA SER A 32 33.95 -19.56 -14.55
C SER A 32 33.38 -19.05 -13.23
N PRO A 33 34.20 -18.89 -12.17
CA PRO A 33 33.69 -18.34 -10.92
C PRO A 33 33.04 -16.99 -11.23
N ALA A 34 31.85 -16.76 -10.66
CA ALA A 34 31.18 -15.47 -10.79
C ALA A 34 32.20 -14.35 -10.55
N PRO A 35 32.27 -13.31 -11.40
CA PRO A 35 33.29 -12.28 -11.29
C PRO A 35 33.22 -11.66 -9.90
N ARG A 36 34.30 -11.82 -9.12
CA ARG A 36 34.42 -11.19 -7.80
C ARG A 36 34.43 -9.68 -8.01
N LEU A 37 33.47 -8.98 -7.42
CA LEU A 37 33.43 -7.53 -7.40
C LEU A 37 34.77 -7.02 -6.84
N SER A 38 35.31 -5.99 -7.48
CA SER A 38 36.46 -5.29 -6.93
C SER A 38 36.04 -4.63 -5.61
N LYS A 39 36.98 -4.48 -4.66
CA LYS A 39 36.73 -3.77 -3.39
C LYS A 39 36.10 -2.38 -3.59
N LYS A 40 36.38 -1.74 -4.73
CA LYS A 40 35.78 -0.45 -5.12
C LYS A 40 34.30 -0.57 -5.46
N GLU A 41 33.90 -1.62 -6.18
CA GLU A 41 32.50 -1.87 -6.56
C GLU A 41 31.66 -2.33 -5.36
N GLU A 42 32.23 -3.14 -4.46
CA GLU A 42 31.59 -3.49 -3.19
C GLU A 42 31.30 -2.23 -2.35
N CYS A 43 32.30 -1.36 -2.21
CA CYS A 43 32.16 -0.08 -1.50
C CYS A 43 31.13 0.85 -2.17
N LEU A 44 31.05 0.89 -3.51
CA LEU A 44 30.04 1.67 -4.23
C LEU A 44 28.63 1.13 -4.01
N LEU A 45 28.46 -0.20 -4.02
CA LEU A 45 27.18 -0.85 -3.75
C LEU A 45 26.72 -0.60 -2.31
N GLU A 46 27.64 -0.68 -1.36
CA GLU A 46 27.37 -0.44 0.06
C GLU A 46 27.02 1.02 0.32
N ASN A 47 27.75 1.97 -0.28
CA ASN A 47 27.40 3.40 -0.25
C ASN A 47 26.02 3.67 -0.87
N SER A 48 25.68 3.02 -1.99
CA SER A 48 24.35 3.15 -2.60
C SER A 48 23.24 2.63 -1.68
N LYS A 49 23.46 1.48 -1.02
CA LYS A 49 22.53 0.93 -0.03
C LYS A 49 22.37 1.87 1.18
N LEU A 50 23.47 2.44 1.69
CA LEU A 50 23.45 3.40 2.79
C LEU A 50 22.70 4.67 2.42
N GLN A 51 22.91 5.21 1.22
CA GLN A 51 22.18 6.38 0.71
C GLN A 51 20.67 6.10 0.60
N LYS A 52 20.28 4.91 0.12
CA LYS A 52 18.87 4.49 0.10
C LYS A 52 18.29 4.40 1.51
N LYS A 53 19.02 3.80 2.46
CA LYS A 53 18.61 3.73 3.88
C LYS A 53 18.48 5.11 4.51
N LEU A 54 19.41 6.02 4.23
CA LEU A 54 19.38 7.39 4.74
C LEU A 54 18.16 8.15 4.21
N LYS A 55 17.89 8.05 2.90
CA LYS A 55 16.71 8.66 2.29
C LYS A 55 15.41 8.12 2.91
N MET A 56 15.32 6.81 3.08
CA MET A 56 14.16 6.16 3.72
C MET A 56 13.96 6.64 5.16
N LEU A 57 15.03 6.80 5.95
CA LEU A 57 14.95 7.29 7.32
C LEU A 57 14.53 8.77 7.38
N GLN A 58 14.97 9.58 6.42
CA GLN A 58 14.54 10.96 6.30
C GLN A 58 13.05 11.06 5.95
N ASP A 59 12.57 10.23 5.03
CA ASP A 59 11.14 10.15 4.68
C ASP A 59 10.31 9.69 5.88
N LEU A 60 10.82 8.72 6.65
CA LEU A 60 10.19 8.23 7.88
C LEU A 60 10.13 9.32 8.96
N PHE A 61 11.22 10.08 9.14
CA PHE A 61 11.27 11.18 10.10
C PHE A 61 10.27 12.28 9.75
N GLN A 62 10.18 12.66 8.48
CA GLN A 62 9.17 13.63 8.04
C GLN A 62 7.74 13.12 8.26
N LEU A 63 7.51 11.83 8.01
CA LEU A 63 6.22 11.22 8.29
C LEU A 63 5.81 11.34 9.76
N TYR A 64 6.73 11.06 10.69
CA TYR A 64 6.47 11.19 12.13
C TYR A 64 6.16 12.63 12.53
N GLU A 65 6.90 13.61 11.99
CA GLU A 65 6.64 15.03 12.23
C GLU A 65 5.24 15.46 11.76
N PHE A 66 4.79 14.96 10.62
CA PHE A 66 3.43 15.21 10.12
C PHE A 66 2.36 14.58 11.01
N GLN A 67 2.55 13.32 11.41
CA GLN A 67 1.63 12.63 12.32
C GLN A 67 1.52 13.35 13.66
N LEU A 68 2.65 13.84 14.21
CA LEU A 68 2.67 14.58 15.47
C LEU A 68 1.88 15.90 15.35
N LYS A 69 2.01 16.62 14.23
CA LYS A 69 1.26 17.86 13.97
C LYS A 69 -0.24 17.63 13.83
N ASP A 70 -0.66 16.54 13.18
CA ASP A 70 -2.07 16.20 13.03
C ASP A 70 -2.69 15.76 14.37
N LEU A 71 -1.95 14.99 15.18
CA LEU A 71 -2.35 14.60 16.54
C LEU A 71 -2.52 15.82 17.46
N LEU A 72 -1.58 16.76 17.43
CA LEU A 72 -1.63 17.99 18.24
C LEU A 72 -2.73 18.96 17.76
N GLY A 73 -3.13 18.89 16.48
CA GLY A 73 -4.10 19.79 15.88
C GLY A 73 -5.58 19.43 16.12
N ASN A 74 -5.91 18.23 16.63
CA ASN A 74 -7.29 17.75 16.83
C ASN A 74 -8.23 17.94 15.61
N ASN A 75 -7.69 17.92 14.39
CA ASN A 75 -8.42 18.27 13.16
C ASN A 75 -9.14 17.09 12.47
N TYR A 76 -9.29 15.96 13.16
CA TYR A 76 -9.86 14.72 12.60
C TYR A 76 -11.32 14.83 12.13
N HIS A 77 -12.05 15.90 12.48
CA HIS A 77 -13.50 15.95 12.24
C HIS A 77 -14.06 17.19 11.56
N ARG A 78 -13.26 18.21 11.17
CA ARG A 78 -13.90 19.41 10.60
C ARG A 78 -12.95 20.39 9.91
N ARG A 79 -12.56 20.10 8.67
CA ARG A 79 -12.30 21.16 7.69
C ARG A 79 -12.79 20.70 6.32
N LYS A 80 -13.42 21.62 5.57
CA LYS A 80 -13.62 21.44 4.13
C LYS A 80 -12.27 21.09 3.52
N SER A 81 -12.20 19.94 2.86
CA SER A 81 -11.02 19.51 2.13
C SER A 81 -10.59 20.64 1.19
N LYS A 82 -9.34 21.10 1.31
CA LYS A 82 -8.65 21.89 0.27
C LYS A 82 -7.70 20.97 -0.51
N VAL A 83 -8.04 19.69 -0.64
CA VAL A 83 -7.17 18.62 -1.17
C VAL A 83 -6.67 18.91 -2.59
N PHE A 84 -7.31 19.82 -3.33
CA PHE A 84 -7.05 20.04 -4.75
C PHE A 84 -6.65 21.47 -5.16
N SER A 85 -6.23 22.36 -4.24
CA SER A 85 -5.87 23.74 -4.60
C SER A 85 -4.37 23.91 -4.82
N ALA A 86 -3.92 23.76 -6.06
CA ALA A 86 -2.54 24.08 -6.47
C ALA A 86 -2.48 25.31 -7.39
N ARG A 87 -1.69 26.32 -7.01
CA ARG A 87 -1.04 27.28 -7.93
C ARG A 87 0.38 27.58 -7.44
N LYS A 88 1.38 27.05 -8.14
CA LYS A 88 2.44 27.80 -8.85
C LYS A 88 3.57 26.86 -9.33
N THR A 89 4.09 27.23 -10.50
CA THR A 89 5.13 26.65 -11.35
C THR A 89 6.55 26.75 -10.78
N VAL A 90 7.31 25.63 -10.67
CA VAL A 90 8.81 25.51 -10.70
C VAL A 90 9.18 24.03 -11.06
N PRO A 91 10.27 23.73 -11.80
CA PRO A 91 10.49 22.43 -12.43
C PRO A 91 11.32 21.40 -11.63
N LEU A 92 10.90 20.14 -11.83
CA LEU A 92 11.52 18.81 -11.78
C LEU A 92 12.27 18.30 -10.53
N ASP A 93 11.75 17.14 -10.06
CA ASP A 93 12.32 16.12 -9.17
C ASP A 93 12.36 16.37 -7.66
N MET A 94 11.16 16.57 -7.07
CA MET A 94 10.65 15.89 -5.87
C MET A 94 9.30 16.53 -5.50
N PHE A 95 8.20 15.99 -6.05
CA PHE A 95 6.86 16.52 -5.77
C PHE A 95 6.38 16.13 -4.37
N LEU A 96 6.67 16.96 -3.39
CA LEU A 96 5.71 17.27 -2.33
C LEU A 96 5.00 18.58 -2.72
N PRO A 97 3.66 18.63 -2.79
CA PRO A 97 2.94 19.89 -2.67
C PRO A 97 2.03 19.90 -1.44
N THR A 98 2.37 20.82 -0.54
CA THR A 98 1.52 21.84 0.09
C THR A 98 0.07 21.49 0.47
N THR A 99 -0.12 21.43 1.79
CA THR A 99 -1.32 21.77 2.59
C THR A 99 -2.55 20.85 2.51
N SER A 100 -2.86 20.32 3.71
CA SER A 100 -4.15 19.80 4.19
C SER A 100 -4.34 18.29 4.03
N GLY A 101 -3.91 17.53 5.06
CA GLY A 101 -4.19 16.10 5.24
C GLY A 101 -3.45 15.24 4.24
N SER A 102 -2.14 15.04 4.46
CA SER A 102 -1.27 14.31 3.53
C SER A 102 -1.68 12.83 3.43
N LEU A 103 -2.42 12.51 2.37
CA LEU A 103 -2.56 11.14 1.90
C LEU A 103 -1.21 10.73 1.28
N LEU A 104 -0.52 9.81 1.95
CA LEU A 104 0.83 9.41 1.58
C LEU A 104 0.79 8.57 0.30
N VAL A 105 1.50 9.02 -0.74
CA VAL A 105 1.62 8.32 -2.02
C VAL A 105 2.75 7.31 -1.92
N TYR A 106 2.45 6.04 -2.23
CA TYR A 106 3.41 4.93 -2.20
C TYR A 106 3.35 4.20 -3.54
N ASP A 107 4.36 4.38 -4.38
CA ASP A 107 4.40 3.86 -5.75
C ASP A 107 5.51 2.81 -5.98
N GLN A 108 6.23 2.44 -4.91
CA GLN A 108 7.27 1.40 -4.95
C GLN A 108 6.80 0.18 -4.15
N GLY A 109 6.83 -1.00 -4.78
CA GLY A 109 6.42 -2.27 -4.16
C GLY A 109 7.24 -2.62 -2.91
N GLY A 110 6.76 -3.63 -2.16
CA GLY A 110 7.38 -4.00 -0.89
C GLY A 110 6.95 -3.09 0.27
N ILE A 111 5.67 -2.69 0.29
CA ILE A 111 5.05 -1.97 1.40
C ILE A 111 3.85 -2.78 1.87
N SER A 112 3.75 -2.99 3.18
CA SER A 112 2.58 -3.59 3.81
C SER A 112 1.83 -2.57 4.66
N LEU A 113 0.51 -2.61 4.56
CA LEU A 113 -0.40 -1.88 5.44
C LEU A 113 -0.85 -2.81 6.55
N LYS A 114 -0.65 -2.40 7.80
CA LYS A 114 -1.27 -3.03 8.98
C LYS A 114 -2.34 -2.10 9.54
N ILE A 115 -3.51 -2.64 9.77
CA ILE A 115 -4.64 -1.96 10.40
C ILE A 115 -4.90 -2.62 11.75
N ASP A 116 -4.78 -1.86 12.82
CA ASP A 116 -5.17 -2.29 14.17
C ASP A 116 -6.56 -1.76 14.49
N LEU A 117 -7.43 -2.62 15.03
CA LEU A 117 -8.83 -2.33 15.33
C LEU A 117 -9.14 -2.73 16.77
N MET A 118 -9.97 -1.93 17.46
CA MET A 118 -10.49 -2.27 18.78
C MET A 118 -11.93 -1.81 18.93
N ASP A 119 -12.74 -2.64 19.54
CA ASP A 119 -14.14 -2.34 19.80
C ASP A 119 -14.36 -1.74 21.21
N TRP A 120 -15.62 -1.58 21.60
CA TRP A 120 -15.97 -1.00 22.90
C TRP A 120 -15.88 -1.99 24.06
N GLN A 121 -15.80 -3.29 23.78
CA GLN A 121 -15.59 -4.36 24.76
C GLN A 121 -14.09 -4.61 25.03
N GLY A 122 -13.20 -4.00 24.22
CA GLY A 122 -11.75 -4.16 24.33
C GLY A 122 -11.20 -5.32 23.50
N GLU A 123 -12.03 -6.00 22.71
CA GLU A 123 -11.55 -7.00 21.74
C GLU A 123 -10.73 -6.29 20.67
N ARG A 124 -9.57 -6.85 20.35
CA ARG A 124 -8.64 -6.30 19.35
C ARG A 124 -8.50 -7.25 18.19
N ARG A 125 -8.52 -6.71 16.98
CA ARG A 125 -8.24 -7.43 15.75
C ARG A 125 -7.30 -6.64 14.87
N TYR A 126 -6.71 -7.33 13.90
CA TYR A 126 -5.86 -6.67 12.92
C TYR A 126 -6.10 -7.22 11.52
N ALA A 127 -5.78 -6.39 10.53
CA ALA A 127 -5.72 -6.75 9.12
C ALA A 127 -4.38 -6.29 8.55
N ILE A 128 -3.76 -7.12 7.72
CA ILE A 128 -2.53 -6.82 7.01
C ILE A 128 -2.79 -7.01 5.53
N TYR A 129 -2.29 -6.07 4.73
CA TYR A 129 -2.36 -6.08 3.29
C TYR A 129 -0.97 -5.83 2.71
N ASP A 130 -0.48 -6.77 1.93
CA ASP A 130 0.79 -6.61 1.21
C ASP A 130 0.61 -5.79 -0.07
N ASP A 131 1.71 -5.41 -0.71
CA ASP A 131 1.73 -4.59 -1.94
C ASP A 131 0.82 -3.36 -1.88
N PHE A 132 0.78 -2.72 -0.71
CA PHE A 132 -0.03 -1.54 -0.48
C PHE A 132 0.54 -0.35 -1.25
N GLN A 133 -0.30 0.26 -2.10
CA GLN A 133 0.08 1.39 -2.94
C GLN A 133 -1.04 2.43 -2.96
N ILE A 134 -0.63 3.69 -2.96
CA ILE A 134 -1.52 4.83 -3.21
C ILE A 134 -0.91 5.57 -4.38
N ARG A 135 -1.67 5.69 -5.47
CA ARG A 135 -1.21 6.39 -6.68
C ARG A 135 -1.17 7.91 -6.46
N ASN A 136 -0.60 8.62 -7.43
CA ASN A 136 -0.51 10.07 -7.37
C ASN A 136 -1.86 10.78 -7.61
N GLU A 137 -1.86 12.11 -7.51
CA GLU A 137 -3.04 12.95 -7.72
C GLU A 137 -3.63 12.81 -9.14
N THR A 138 -2.79 12.63 -10.17
CA THR A 138 -3.28 12.43 -11.55
C THR A 138 -4.11 11.15 -11.71
N ASN A 139 -3.91 10.17 -10.82
CA ASN A 139 -4.74 8.97 -10.73
C ASN A 139 -5.75 9.03 -9.57
N ASN A 140 -6.08 10.23 -9.08
CA ASN A 140 -7.01 10.47 -7.99
C ASN A 140 -6.68 9.67 -6.72
N TYR A 141 -5.38 9.53 -6.41
CA TYR A 141 -4.90 8.81 -5.25
C TYR A 141 -5.43 7.37 -5.12
N ARG A 142 -5.57 6.67 -6.25
CA ARG A 142 -6.12 5.30 -6.29
C ARG A 142 -5.41 4.36 -5.33
N LEU A 143 -6.20 3.64 -4.54
CA LEU A 143 -5.75 2.61 -3.62
C LEU A 143 -5.53 1.30 -4.36
N TRP A 144 -4.41 0.65 -4.08
CA TRP A 144 -4.15 -0.74 -4.45
C TRP A 144 -3.58 -1.49 -3.25
N PHE A 145 -3.92 -2.77 -3.16
CA PHE A 145 -3.33 -3.68 -2.21
C PHE A 145 -3.42 -5.12 -2.72
N GLY A 146 -2.50 -5.95 -2.24
CA GLY A 146 -2.38 -7.36 -2.57
C GLY A 146 -3.05 -8.25 -1.53
N ILE A 147 -2.29 -9.26 -1.08
CA ILE A 147 -2.81 -10.37 -0.28
C ILE A 147 -3.17 -9.89 1.14
N TYR A 148 -4.34 -10.33 1.61
CA TYR A 148 -4.81 -10.11 2.96
C TYR A 148 -4.31 -11.20 3.93
N SER A 149 -3.95 -10.80 5.14
CA SER A 149 -3.82 -11.68 6.30
C SER A 149 -4.31 -11.00 7.58
N GLY A 150 -4.68 -11.77 8.61
CA GLY A 150 -5.09 -11.25 9.91
C GLY A 150 -6.43 -11.77 10.42
N THR A 151 -6.88 -11.22 11.55
CA THR A 151 -8.03 -11.73 12.32
C THR A 151 -9.32 -10.92 12.13
N ALA A 152 -9.22 -9.72 11.56
CA ALA A 152 -10.36 -8.81 11.40
C ALA A 152 -11.32 -9.19 10.26
N GLY A 153 -10.92 -10.11 9.38
CA GLY A 153 -11.61 -10.41 8.12
C GLY A 153 -11.28 -9.38 7.04
N ASN A 154 -11.38 -9.78 5.77
CA ASN A 154 -10.93 -8.97 4.64
C ASN A 154 -11.98 -7.92 4.21
N ALA A 155 -12.20 -6.88 5.00
CA ALA A 155 -13.19 -5.85 4.68
C ALA A 155 -12.76 -4.91 3.55
N LEU A 156 -11.47 -4.61 3.36
CA LEU A 156 -11.06 -3.74 2.24
C LEU A 156 -11.39 -4.37 0.88
N SER A 157 -11.38 -5.71 0.76
CA SER A 157 -11.82 -6.40 -0.46
C SER A 157 -13.33 -6.57 -0.57
N GLY A 158 -14.13 -6.08 0.39
CA GLY A 158 -15.58 -6.28 0.39
C GLY A 158 -16.05 -7.59 1.05
N GLY A 159 -15.18 -8.34 1.72
CA GLY A 159 -15.52 -9.62 2.36
C GLY A 159 -15.45 -10.83 1.42
N SER A 160 -16.23 -11.87 1.69
CA SER A 160 -16.15 -13.16 0.98
C SER A 160 -17.15 -13.34 -0.16
N SER A 161 -18.31 -12.68 -0.13
CA SER A 161 -19.34 -12.82 -1.17
C SER A 161 -19.00 -11.99 -2.41
N PHE A 162 -19.25 -12.54 -3.61
CA PHE A 162 -19.04 -11.83 -4.88
C PHE A 162 -19.74 -10.46 -4.93
N GLU A 163 -21.02 -10.39 -4.53
CA GLU A 163 -21.81 -9.14 -4.55
C GLU A 163 -21.18 -8.03 -3.70
N SER A 164 -20.73 -8.37 -2.48
CA SER A 164 -20.06 -7.41 -1.60
C SER A 164 -18.68 -7.04 -2.14
N GLN A 165 -17.94 -7.96 -2.76
CA GLN A 165 -16.65 -7.62 -3.39
C GLN A 165 -16.85 -6.65 -4.55
N TRP A 166 -17.82 -6.90 -5.43
CA TRP A 166 -18.14 -6.02 -6.55
C TRP A 166 -18.51 -4.59 -6.11
N SER A 167 -19.38 -4.47 -5.09
CA SER A 167 -19.96 -3.20 -4.67
C SER A 167 -19.18 -2.47 -3.57
N ALA A 168 -18.40 -3.17 -2.75
CA ALA A 168 -17.84 -2.62 -1.53
C ALA A 168 -16.31 -2.78 -1.42
N SER A 169 -15.67 -3.49 -2.36
CA SER A 169 -14.21 -3.55 -2.44
C SER A 169 -13.63 -2.17 -2.75
N LEU A 170 -12.63 -1.79 -1.96
CA LEU A 170 -11.88 -0.55 -2.08
C LEU A 170 -10.63 -0.75 -2.98
N ASN A 171 -10.32 -1.99 -3.37
CA ASN A 171 -9.15 -2.27 -4.20
C ASN A 171 -9.31 -1.66 -5.60
N GLY A 172 -8.34 -0.87 -6.00
CA GLY A 172 -8.38 -0.11 -7.24
C GLY A 172 -9.35 1.06 -7.21
N MET A 173 -9.93 1.47 -6.08
CA MET A 173 -10.83 2.62 -6.05
C MET A 173 -10.05 3.94 -5.94
N PRO A 174 -10.45 4.99 -6.70
CA PRO A 174 -9.92 6.34 -6.50
C PRO A 174 -10.43 6.91 -5.16
N PHE A 175 -9.72 7.92 -4.65
CA PHE A 175 -10.16 8.64 -3.46
C PHE A 175 -11.31 9.60 -3.83
N SER A 176 -12.39 9.56 -3.04
CA SER A 176 -13.55 10.44 -3.16
C SER A 176 -13.69 11.29 -1.90
N ALA A 177 -14.13 12.53 -2.08
CA ALA A 177 -14.44 13.48 -1.02
C ALA A 177 -15.78 14.17 -1.32
N PRO A 178 -16.45 14.81 -0.34
CA PRO A 178 -17.76 15.44 -0.58
C PRO A 178 -17.75 16.49 -1.70
N ASP A 179 -16.60 17.12 -1.94
CA ASP A 179 -16.38 18.12 -2.99
C ASP A 179 -15.85 17.54 -4.31
N ARG A 180 -15.48 16.25 -4.34
CA ARG A 180 -14.95 15.58 -5.53
C ARG A 180 -15.29 14.09 -5.52
N ASP A 181 -16.29 13.74 -6.32
CA ASP A 181 -16.80 12.39 -6.44
C ASP A 181 -16.07 11.59 -7.52
N HIS A 182 -15.49 10.45 -7.12
CA HIS A 182 -14.91 9.46 -8.02
C HIS A 182 -15.40 8.04 -7.71
N ASP A 183 -16.47 7.90 -6.92
CA ASP A 183 -16.98 6.60 -6.52
C ASP A 183 -17.82 5.96 -7.66
N ARG A 184 -18.34 4.76 -7.42
CA ARG A 184 -19.12 4.00 -8.42
C ARG A 184 -20.62 4.09 -8.20
N PHE A 185 -21.08 4.95 -7.30
CA PHE A 185 -22.49 5.10 -6.99
C PHE A 185 -23.18 6.09 -7.93
N LEU A 186 -23.62 5.59 -9.09
CA LEU A 186 -24.18 6.41 -10.18
C LEU A 186 -25.33 7.38 -9.81
N THR A 187 -26.06 7.11 -8.73
CA THR A 187 -27.24 7.89 -8.33
C THR A 187 -27.03 8.76 -7.09
N GLY A 188 -25.80 8.83 -6.57
CA GLY A 188 -25.51 9.56 -5.34
C GLY A 188 -24.02 9.85 -5.21
N ASN A 189 -23.58 10.16 -3.99
CA ASN A 189 -22.19 10.43 -3.67
C ASN A 189 -21.89 9.84 -2.29
N CYS A 190 -21.09 8.77 -2.25
CA CYS A 190 -20.78 8.04 -1.03
C CYS A 190 -20.03 8.92 -0.03
N ALA A 191 -19.14 9.80 -0.50
CA ALA A 191 -18.41 10.71 0.38
C ALA A 191 -19.32 11.74 1.01
N GLU A 192 -20.35 12.20 0.30
CA GLU A 192 -21.38 13.08 0.85
C GLU A 192 -22.28 12.35 1.86
N GLU A 193 -22.75 11.14 1.58
CA GLU A 193 -23.58 10.36 2.51
C GLU A 193 -22.80 10.01 3.80
N ASN A 194 -21.54 9.63 3.64
CA ASN A 194 -20.66 9.23 4.75
C ASN A 194 -19.99 10.41 5.47
N LYS A 195 -20.06 11.61 4.89
CA LYS A 195 -19.47 12.86 5.43
C LYS A 195 -17.96 12.76 5.70
N CYS A 196 -17.24 11.97 4.91
CA CYS A 196 -15.78 11.83 5.00
C CYS A 196 -15.15 11.55 3.63
N GLY A 197 -13.82 11.61 3.57
CA GLY A 197 -13.06 11.18 2.38
C GLY A 197 -12.56 9.75 2.54
N TRP A 198 -12.73 8.93 1.51
CA TRP A 198 -12.33 7.52 1.49
C TRP A 198 -12.23 7.00 0.04
N TRP A 199 -11.68 5.80 -0.13
CA TRP A 199 -11.62 5.11 -1.43
C TRP A 199 -12.94 4.41 -1.76
N PHE A 200 -14.03 5.18 -1.79
CA PHE A 200 -15.39 4.64 -1.95
C PHE A 200 -15.60 3.90 -3.29
N ASN A 201 -16.39 2.83 -3.22
CA ASN A 201 -16.96 2.09 -4.34
C ASN A 201 -18.48 2.37 -4.42
N ARG A 202 -19.34 1.46 -3.96
CA ARG A 202 -20.81 1.61 -3.89
C ARG A 202 -21.42 0.98 -2.62
N CYS A 203 -21.11 1.45 -1.41
CA CYS A 203 -20.14 2.48 -1.08
C CYS A 203 -18.87 1.90 -0.46
N HIS A 204 -19.00 1.08 0.59
CA HIS A 204 -17.83 0.53 1.29
C HIS A 204 -18.20 -0.68 2.14
N ALA A 205 -17.20 -1.50 2.46
CA ALA A 205 -17.27 -2.54 3.49
C ALA A 205 -16.43 -2.16 4.72
N ALA A 206 -15.58 -1.15 4.60
CA ALA A 206 -14.81 -0.58 5.68
C ALA A 206 -14.71 0.93 5.46
N ASN A 207 -14.86 1.70 6.53
CA ASN A 207 -14.67 3.14 6.53
C ASN A 207 -14.00 3.54 7.85
N LEU A 208 -12.68 3.75 7.83
CA LEU A 208 -11.94 4.12 9.04
C LEU A 208 -11.94 5.64 9.29
N ASN A 209 -12.38 6.42 8.31
CA ASN A 209 -12.52 7.88 8.35
C ASN A 209 -13.96 8.33 8.67
N GLY A 210 -14.85 7.39 8.98
CA GLY A 210 -16.25 7.67 9.26
C GLY A 210 -16.47 8.42 10.57
N ARG A 211 -17.72 8.78 10.83
CA ARG A 211 -18.12 9.46 12.05
C ARG A 211 -17.89 8.57 13.26
N TYR A 212 -17.25 9.11 14.29
CA TYR A 212 -17.02 8.39 15.53
C TYR A 212 -18.30 8.32 16.38
N TYR A 213 -19.01 7.19 16.35
CA TYR A 213 -20.13 6.94 17.24
C TYR A 213 -19.65 6.29 18.54
N LYS A 214 -19.96 6.93 19.66
CA LYS A 214 -19.64 6.39 20.98
C LYS A 214 -20.51 5.16 21.27
N LYS A 215 -19.97 4.20 22.03
CA LYS A 215 -20.66 2.98 22.50
C LYS A 215 -20.93 1.91 21.42
N GLY A 216 -20.39 2.05 20.21
CA GLY A 216 -20.41 0.99 19.20
C GLY A 216 -21.62 1.11 18.30
N THR A 217 -22.74 0.52 18.71
CA THR A 217 -23.96 0.49 17.90
C THR A 217 -24.53 1.89 17.68
N TYR A 218 -24.91 2.17 16.45
CA TYR A 218 -25.58 3.41 16.08
C TYR A 218 -26.68 3.16 15.05
N SER A 219 -27.57 4.12 14.90
CA SER A 219 -28.62 4.13 13.89
C SER A 219 -28.68 5.51 13.23
N GLY A 220 -29.14 5.54 11.98
CA GLY A 220 -29.21 6.75 11.19
C GLY A 220 -29.65 6.45 9.76
N PRO A 221 -29.72 7.48 8.91
CA PRO A 221 -30.05 7.30 7.50
C PRO A 221 -28.97 6.55 6.71
N PHE A 222 -27.71 6.59 7.18
CA PHE A 222 -26.55 5.99 6.53
C PHE A 222 -25.64 5.30 7.55
N ASP A 223 -24.93 4.28 7.11
CA ASP A 223 -23.94 3.51 7.85
C ASP A 223 -22.55 4.20 7.85
N ASN A 224 -22.55 5.46 8.28
CA ASN A 224 -21.40 6.37 8.18
C ASN A 224 -20.44 6.36 9.38
N GLY A 225 -20.39 5.26 10.13
CA GLY A 225 -19.54 5.12 11.30
C GLY A 225 -18.08 4.75 10.97
N VAL A 226 -17.25 4.60 12.01
CA VAL A 226 -15.93 3.96 11.87
C VAL A 226 -16.10 2.44 11.81
N VAL A 227 -16.23 1.85 10.62
CA VAL A 227 -16.77 0.48 10.45
C VAL A 227 -15.77 -0.49 9.81
N TRP A 228 -15.96 -1.77 10.14
CA TRP A 228 -15.27 -2.92 9.54
C TRP A 228 -16.25 -4.09 9.42
N SER A 229 -16.86 -4.25 8.25
CA SER A 229 -18.07 -5.07 8.06
C SER A 229 -17.87 -6.55 8.37
N THR A 230 -16.70 -7.10 8.05
CA THR A 230 -16.37 -8.52 8.24
C THR A 230 -16.16 -8.90 9.71
N TRP A 231 -16.20 -7.94 10.64
CA TRP A 231 -16.11 -8.19 12.08
C TRP A 231 -17.34 -7.74 12.86
N ARG A 232 -17.64 -6.43 12.88
CA ARG A 232 -18.75 -5.88 13.70
C ARG A 232 -19.94 -5.40 12.85
N GLY A 233 -19.89 -5.56 11.52
CA GLY A 233 -20.90 -5.07 10.60
C GLY A 233 -20.80 -3.56 10.35
N LEU A 234 -21.76 -3.03 9.59
CA LEU A 234 -21.80 -1.62 9.17
C LEU A 234 -22.47 -0.70 10.20
N TRP A 235 -23.25 -1.23 11.13
CA TRP A 235 -23.97 -0.43 12.16
C TRP A 235 -23.28 -0.43 13.53
N TYR A 236 -21.98 -0.71 13.56
CA TYR A 236 -21.15 -0.66 14.76
C TYR A 236 -19.88 0.14 14.49
N SER A 237 -19.74 1.30 15.15
CA SER A 237 -18.55 2.14 15.09
C SER A 237 -17.49 1.65 16.07
N LEU A 238 -16.31 1.31 15.56
CA LEU A 238 -15.18 0.88 16.37
C LEU A 238 -14.69 1.98 17.32
N LYS A 239 -14.10 1.56 18.44
CA LYS A 239 -13.59 2.47 19.47
C LYS A 239 -12.24 3.06 19.09
N TYR A 240 -11.41 2.27 18.41
CA TYR A 240 -10.07 2.66 17.98
C TYR A 240 -9.70 1.96 16.68
N THR A 241 -9.02 2.70 15.82
CA THR A 241 -8.46 2.23 14.57
C THR A 241 -7.09 2.89 14.37
N ALA A 242 -6.15 2.18 13.76
CA ALA A 242 -4.88 2.75 13.34
C ALA A 242 -4.38 2.08 12.07
N MET A 243 -4.07 2.89 11.06
CA MET A 243 -3.41 2.45 9.84
C MET A 243 -1.91 2.71 9.96
N LYS A 244 -1.10 1.68 9.73
CA LYS A 244 0.35 1.70 9.89
C LYS A 244 0.98 1.09 8.65
N ILE A 245 2.05 1.70 8.17
CA ILE A 245 2.69 1.28 6.92
C ILE A 245 4.11 0.82 7.23
N ARG A 246 4.52 -0.31 6.67
CA ARG A 246 5.86 -0.88 6.86
C ARG A 246 6.48 -1.24 5.52
N PHE A 247 7.74 -0.84 5.31
CA PHE A 247 8.51 -1.30 4.16
C PHE A 247 9.07 -2.71 4.42
N GLN A 248 9.02 -3.57 3.42
CA GLN A 248 9.48 -4.96 3.48
C GLN A 248 11.00 -5.06 3.69
N SER A 249 11.76 -4.05 3.22
CA SER A 249 13.21 -3.95 3.40
C SER A 249 13.68 -3.85 4.86
N PHE A 250 12.76 -3.65 5.82
CA PHE A 250 13.06 -3.76 7.24
C PHE A 250 13.19 -5.20 7.75
N LEU A 251 12.66 -6.20 7.02
CA LEU A 251 12.72 -7.62 7.42
C LEU A 251 14.05 -8.29 7.06
N ASP A 252 14.72 -7.82 6.02
CA ASP A 252 15.95 -8.45 5.52
C ASP A 252 17.20 -8.06 6.34
N GLY A 253 17.02 -7.27 7.41
CA GLY A 253 18.10 -6.78 8.27
C GLY A 253 18.45 -7.66 9.47
N GLU A 254 17.65 -8.68 9.81
CA GLU A 254 17.86 -9.53 11.00
C GLU A 254 18.33 -10.96 10.69
N SER A 255 18.55 -11.33 9.43
CA SER A 255 19.18 -12.61 9.08
C SER A 255 20.70 -12.46 8.93
N GLY A 256 21.34 -11.91 9.97
CA GLY A 256 22.79 -11.92 10.12
C GLY A 256 23.18 -13.14 10.95
N ASN A 257 23.70 -14.18 10.29
CA ASN A 257 24.27 -15.36 10.93
C ASN A 257 25.30 -14.93 11.99
N GLY A 258 24.93 -15.06 13.27
CA GLY A 258 25.88 -15.03 14.37
C GLY A 258 26.69 -16.31 14.39
N GLU A 259 27.70 -16.41 13.53
CA GLU A 259 28.82 -17.33 13.75
C GLU A 259 29.74 -16.70 14.79
N ILE A 260 29.66 -17.20 16.02
CA ILE A 260 30.61 -16.95 17.09
C ILE A 260 31.79 -17.92 16.84
N ASN A 261 32.95 -17.38 16.47
CA ASN A 261 34.24 -18.03 16.65
C ASN A 261 34.85 -17.56 17.98
#